data_AF-J4W5F7-F1
#
_entry.id   AF-J4W5F7-F1
#
_cell.length_a   1.000
_cell.length_b   1.000
_cell.length_c   1.000
_cell.angle_alpha   90.00
_cell.angle_beta   90.00
_cell.angle_gamma   90.00
#
_symmetry.space_group_name_H-M   'P 1'
#
loop_
_entity.id
_entity.type
_entity.pdbx_description
1 polymer ?
#
loop_
_entity_poly.entity_id
_entity_poly.type
_entity_poly.pdbx_seq_one_letter_code
_entity_poly.pdbx_strand_id
1 'polypeptide(L)' 'MLIHGIHVNNEAVPHTGTITEINDTYFYVQITARMGVLKLPLRCLISEHRPKIGDNVRFLMSYVEMQNDNYEKEASDNL' A
#
# COMPACT_ATOMS: atom_id res chain seq x y z
N MET A 1 5.33 -12.77 -13.69
CA MET A 1 6.56 -13.17 -12.99
C MET A 1 6.34 -14.53 -12.36
N LEU A 2 7.28 -15.47 -12.43
CA LEU A 2 7.13 -16.79 -11.80
C LEU A 2 7.85 -16.77 -10.46
N ILE A 3 7.13 -16.96 -9.36
CA ILE A 3 7.73 -17.14 -8.02
C ILE A 3 7.38 -18.56 -7.56
N HIS A 4 8.39 -19.42 -7.36
CA HIS A 4 8.20 -20.81 -6.91
C HIS A 4 7.16 -21.62 -7.74
N GLY A 5 7.09 -21.39 -9.06
CA GLY A 5 6.14 -22.07 -9.95
C GLY A 5 4.71 -21.52 -9.94
N ILE A 6 4.44 -20.46 -9.17
CA ILE A 6 3.17 -19.71 -9.20
C ILE A 6 3.30 -18.57 -10.21
N HIS A 7 2.36 -18.48 -11.15
CA HIS A 7 2.28 -17.35 -12.05
C HIS A 7 1.74 -16.12 -11.30
N VAL A 8 2.64 -15.24 -10.89
CA VAL A 8 2.32 -14.01 -10.19
C VAL A 8 2.06 -12.90 -11.21
N ASN A 9 0.84 -12.33 -11.17
CA ASN A 9 0.55 -11.07 -11.85
C ASN A 9 1.14 -9.94 -10.99
N ASN A 10 2.15 -9.25 -11.51
CA ASN A 10 2.85 -8.19 -10.78
C ASN A 10 2.36 -6.78 -11.17
N GLU A 11 1.11 -6.68 -11.60
CA GLU A 11 0.47 -5.39 -11.85
C GLU A 11 0.11 -4.73 -10.52
N ALA A 12 0.36 -3.43 -10.42
CA ALA A 12 0.01 -2.67 -9.22
C ALA A 12 -1.51 -2.64 -9.04
N VAL A 13 -2.02 -3.39 -8.06
CA VAL A 13 -3.46 -3.45 -7.77
C VAL A 13 -3.84 -2.28 -6.84
N PRO A 14 -4.79 -1.42 -7.23
CA PRO A 14 -5.30 -0.39 -6.35
C PRO A 14 -6.13 -0.99 -5.22
N HIS A 15 -5.71 -0.72 -3.99
CA HIS A 15 -6.47 -0.99 -2.78
C HIS A 15 -7.26 0.24 -2.35
N THR A 16 -8.34 0.00 -1.61
CA THR A 16 -9.21 1.05 -1.08
C THR A 16 -9.33 0.97 0.43
N GLY A 17 -9.69 2.09 1.05
CA GLY A 17 -9.94 2.16 2.48
C GLY A 17 -10.65 3.45 2.85
N THR A 18 -10.92 3.60 4.14
CA THR A 18 -11.59 4.79 4.70
C THR A 18 -10.72 5.40 5.79
N ILE A 19 -10.60 6.73 5.81
CA ILE A 19 -9.89 7.44 6.87
C ILE A 19 -10.70 7.35 8.17
N THR A 20 -10.12 6.76 9.21
CA THR A 20 -10.79 6.60 10.51
C THR A 20 -10.30 7.59 11.57
N GLU A 21 -9.06 8.08 11.43
CA GLU A 21 -8.46 9.08 12.31
C GLU A 21 -7.48 9.92 11.51
N ILE A 22 -7.39 11.20 11.86
CA ILE A 22 -6.45 12.14 11.27
C ILE A 22 -5.97 13.16 12.31
N ASN A 23 -4.68 13.49 12.25
CA ASN A 23 -4.11 14.64 12.94
C ASN A 23 -3.11 15.37 12.02
N ASP A 24 -2.41 16.36 12.56
CA ASP A 24 -1.50 17.21 11.78
C ASP A 24 -0.23 16.49 11.27
N THR A 25 0.05 15.28 11.76
CA THR A 25 1.26 14.52 11.41
C THR A 25 0.94 13.26 10.60
N TYR A 26 -0.12 12.55 10.95
CA TYR A 26 -0.45 11.25 10.37
C TYR A 26 -1.97 11.06 10.23
N PHE A 27 -2.34 10.05 9.45
CA PHE A 27 -3.70 9.56 9.33
C PHE A 27 -3.72 8.04 9.36
N TYR A 28 -4.87 7.50 9.73
CA TYR A 28 -5.16 6.07 9.73
C TYR A 28 -6.16 5.73 8.63
N VAL A 29 -5.85 4.69 7.87
CA VAL A 29 -6.74 4.11 6.86
C VAL A 29 -7.17 2.73 7.32
N GLN A 30 -8.48 2.54 7.50
CA GLN A 30 -9.06 1.21 7.61
C GLN A 30 -9.18 0.63 6.20
N ILE A 31 -8.39 -0.40 5.91
CA ILE A 31 -8.38 -1.05 4.60
C ILE A 31 -9.68 -1.84 4.43
N THR A 32 -10.25 -1.81 3.23
CA THR A 32 -11.45 -2.60 2.89
C THR A 32 -11.20 -4.11 3.07
N ALA A 33 -12.28 -4.89 3.06
CA ALA A 33 -12.23 -6.35 3.24
C ALA A 33 -11.56 -6.82 4.55
N ARG A 34 -11.55 -5.98 5.60
CA ARG A 34 -10.98 -6.29 6.93
C ARG A 34 -9.48 -6.64 6.88
N MET A 35 -8.75 -6.10 5.90
CA MET A 35 -7.31 -6.33 5.74
C MET A 35 -6.44 -5.65 6.81
N GLY A 36 -7.04 -4.82 7.67
CA GLY A 36 -6.37 -4.17 8.78
C GLY A 36 -6.34 -2.66 8.66
N VAL A 37 -5.36 -2.05 9.32
CA VAL A 37 -5.21 -0.60 9.43
C VAL A 37 -3.81 -0.19 8.98
N LEU A 38 -3.73 0.88 8.21
CA LEU A 38 -2.48 1.49 7.77
C LEU A 38 -2.33 2.87 8.41
N LYS A 39 -1.21 3.12 9.09
CA LYS A 39 -0.84 4.45 9.60
C LYS A 39 0.16 5.09 8.65
N LEU A 40 -0.19 6.24 8.09
CA LEU A 40 0.68 6.96 7.15
C LEU A 40 0.91 8.40 7.61
N PRO A 41 2.10 8.98 7.37
CA PRO A 41 2.32 10.41 7.51
C PRO A 41 1.41 11.21 6.57
N LEU A 42 0.91 12.35 7.01
CA LEU A 42 -0.05 13.16 6.24
C LEU A 42 0.50 13.62 4.88
N ARG A 43 1.82 13.84 4.79
CA ARG A 43 2.56 14.16 3.55
C ARG A 43 2.46 13.09 2.44
N CYS A 44 2.04 11.86 2.76
CA CYS A 44 1.84 10.80 1.78
C CYS A 44 0.47 10.89 1.09
N LEU A 45 -0.44 11.73 1.59
CA LEU A 45 -1.78 11.87 1.02
C LEU A 45 -1.79 12.95 -0.07
N ILE A 46 -2.06 12.53 -1.31
CA ILE A 46 -2.21 13.43 -2.45
C ILE A 46 -3.69 13.80 -2.55
N SER A 47 -4.01 15.08 -2.30
CA SER A 47 -5.40 15.59 -2.31
C SER A 47 -5.43 17.09 -2.61
N GLU A 48 -6.45 17.54 -3.34
CA GLU A 48 -6.72 18.97 -3.59
C GLU A 48 -7.42 19.66 -2.41
N HIS A 49 -8.02 18.87 -1.51
CA HIS A 49 -8.77 19.34 -0.36
C HIS A 49 -8.24 18.75 0.93
N ARG A 50 -8.56 19.42 2.04
CA ARG A 50 -8.16 18.92 3.37
C ARG A 50 -8.91 17.61 3.67
N PRO A 51 -8.20 16.51 3.93
CA PRO A 51 -8.83 15.22 4.26
C PRO A 51 -9.64 15.30 5.55
N LYS A 52 -10.69 14.49 5.63
CA LYS A 52 -11.54 14.33 6.82
C LYS A 52 -11.80 12.85 7.13
N ILE A 53 -12.20 12.61 8.37
CA ILE A 53 -12.66 11.28 8.81
C ILE A 53 -13.87 10.88 7.96
N GLY A 54 -13.88 9.64 7.48
CA GLY A 54 -14.91 9.09 6.60
C GLY A 54 -14.60 9.21 5.10
N ASP A 55 -13.54 9.92 4.70
CA ASP A 55 -13.13 9.98 3.29
C ASP A 55 -12.62 8.62 2.80
N ASN A 56 -13.02 8.26 1.58
CA ASN A 56 -12.52 7.07 0.91
C ASN A 56 -11.21 7.39 0.20
N VAL A 57 -10.23 6.52 0.37
CA VAL A 57 -8.90 6.63 -0.22
C VAL A 57 -8.58 5.42 -1.08
N ARG A 58 -7.72 5.63 -2.07
CA ARG A 58 -7.14 4.57 -2.90
C ARG A 58 -5.63 4.67 -2.86
N PHE A 59 -4.97 3.53 -2.72
CA PHE A 59 -3.52 3.45 -2.63
C PHE A 59 -3.00 2.19 -3.30
N LEU A 60 -1.73 2.20 -3.69
CA LEU A 60 -1.02 1.03 -4.18
C LEU A 60 -0.18 0.48 -3.02
N MET A 61 -0.19 -0.83 -2.81
CA MET A 61 0.77 -1.48 -1.92
C MET A 61 2.02 -1.85 -2.72
N SER A 62 3.19 -1.39 -2.28
CA SER A 62 4.47 -1.96 -2.70
C SER A 62 4.79 -3.19 -1.85
N TYR A 63 5.58 -4.13 -2.38
CA TYR A 63 6.10 -5.24 -1.60
C TYR A 63 6.97 -4.72 -0.45
N VAL A 64 6.89 -5.40 0.69
CA VAL A 64 7.77 -5.18 1.83
C VAL A 64 8.75 -6.34 1.87
N GLU A 65 10.01 -6.07 1.55
CA GLU A 65 11.08 -7.07 1.52
C GLU A 65 11.82 -7.11 2.86
N MET A 66 12.25 -8.32 3.24
CA MET A 66 12.98 -8.58 4.48
C MET A 66 14.46 -8.22 4.30
N GLN A 67 15.00 -7.43 5.23
CA GLN A 67 16.35 -6.86 5.11
C GLN A 67 17.51 -7.90 5.15
N ASN A 68 17.23 -9.12 5.64
CA ASN A 68 18.25 -10.17 5.83
C ASN A 68 17.95 -11.43 5.03
N ASP A 69 17.18 -11.32 3.94
CA ASP A 69 16.97 -12.41 3.01
C ASP A 69 17.70 -12.11 1.71
N ASN A 70 18.48 -13.07 1.19
CA ASN A 70 19.13 -12.93 -0.10
C ASN A 70 18.11 -13.31 -1.18
N TYR A 71 17.24 -12.37 -1.52
CA TYR A 71 16.40 -12.50 -2.69
C TYR A 71 17.30 -12.46 -3.93
N GLU A 72 17.63 -13.62 -4.50
CA GLU A 72 18.33 -13.68 -5.78
C GLU A 72 17.41 -13.10 -6.85
N LYS A 73 17.74 -11.89 -7.32
CA LYS A 73 17.02 -11.25 -8.42
C LYS A 73 17.12 -12.13 -9.67
N GLU A 74 16.00 -12.70 -10.07
CA GLU A 74 15.89 -13.31 -11.39
C GLU A 74 15.84 -12.22 -12.47
N ALA A 75 16.31 -12.54 -13.67
CA ALA A 75 16.46 -11.61 -14.79
C ALA A 75 15.15 -10.92 -15.24
N SER A 76 13.99 -11.35 -14.73
CA SER A 76 12.69 -10.74 -14.99
C SER A 76 12.41 -9.44 -14.24
N ASP A 77 13.21 -9.09 -13.23
CA ASP A 77 12.98 -7.90 -12.39
C ASP A 77 13.42 -6.58 -13.06
N ASN A 78 13.86 -6.63 -14.31
CA ASN A 78 14.25 -5.47 -15.13
C ASN A 78 13.20 -5.04 -16.15
N LEU A 79 11.95 -5.51 -16.02
CA LEU A 79 10.83 -5.13 -16.90
C LEU A 79 9.85 -4.19 -16.19
#